data_AF-A0A537YEE0-F1
#
_entry.id   AF-A0A537YEE0-F1
#
_cell.length_a   1.000
_cell.length_b   1.000
_cell.length_c   1.000
_cell.angle_alpha   90.00
_cell.angle_beta   90.00
_cell.angle_gamma   90.00
#
_symmetry.space_group_name_H-M   'P 1'
#
loop_
_entity.id
_entity.type
_entity.pdbx_description
1 polymer ?
#
loop_
_entity_poly.entity_id
_entity_poly.type
_entity_poly.pdbx_seq_one_letter_code
_entity_poly.pdbx_strand_id
1 'polypeptide(L)'
;ALGMPYHLGMAQGISRARYYPGIHKILVKLLAEPKTLRIVGAQLVGGEGIKERADFLAMCAKKGITMRDLAVMENVYSPPIGALNEPISLAAQNGLARLAQAGKPV
;
A
#
# COMPACT_ATOMS: atom_id res chain seq x y z
N ALA A 1 19.47 2.62 1.58
CA ALA A 1 20.89 2.60 1.97
C ALA A 1 21.07 2.27 3.46
N LEU A 2 20.47 1.17 3.96
CA LEU A 2 20.69 0.65 5.34
C LEU A 2 20.89 -0.88 5.39
N GLY A 3 20.91 -1.57 4.25
CA GLY A 3 21.11 -3.03 4.19
C GLY A 3 20.02 -3.89 4.83
N MET A 4 18.96 -3.29 5.39
CA MET A 4 17.86 -4.04 6.01
C MET A 4 17.11 -4.87 4.95
N PRO A 5 17.00 -6.19 5.14
CA PRO A 5 16.15 -7.03 4.29
C PRO A 5 14.69 -6.58 4.36
N TYR A 6 14.00 -6.58 3.21
CA TYR A 6 12.58 -6.25 3.14
C TYR A 6 11.88 -6.98 1.99
N HIS A 7 10.56 -7.09 2.11
CA HIS A 7 9.67 -7.44 1.02
C HIS A 7 8.96 -6.21 0.48
N LEU A 8 8.86 -6.15 -0.84
CA LEU A 8 8.38 -4.99 -1.58
C LEU A 8 6.96 -5.23 -2.10
N GLY A 9 6.03 -4.35 -1.71
CA GLY A 9 4.73 -4.20 -2.34
C GLY A 9 4.68 -2.90 -3.14
N MET A 10 4.19 -2.92 -4.37
CA MET A 10 4.02 -1.71 -5.18
C MET A 10 2.73 -1.77 -6.01
N ALA A 11 2.04 -0.64 -6.10
CA ALA A 11 0.90 -0.47 -6.98
C ALA A 11 0.78 0.97 -7.49
N GLN A 12 0.09 1.10 -8.63
CA GLN A 12 -0.46 2.36 -9.10
C GLN A 12 -1.98 2.29 -9.00
N GLY A 13 -2.59 3.33 -8.45
CA GLY A 13 -4.03 3.50 -8.40
C GLY A 13 -4.43 4.96 -8.63
N ILE A 14 -5.59 5.33 -8.13
CA ILE A 14 -6.20 6.66 -8.33
C ILE A 14 -6.63 7.28 -6.99
N SER A 15 -6.69 8.61 -6.91
CA SER A 15 -7.00 9.34 -5.67
C SER A 15 -8.48 9.33 -5.29
N ARG A 16 -9.37 9.26 -6.28
CA ARG A 16 -10.83 9.35 -6.16
C ARG A 16 -11.51 8.44 -7.18
N ALA A 17 -12.84 8.31 -7.14
CA ALA A 17 -13.56 7.44 -8.07
C ALA A 17 -13.33 7.86 -9.54
N ARG A 18 -13.23 6.87 -10.44
CA ARG A 18 -12.87 7.08 -11.86
C ARG A 18 -13.82 8.03 -12.61
N TYR A 19 -15.07 8.13 -12.18
CA TYR A 19 -16.08 8.99 -12.79
C TYR A 19 -16.16 10.38 -12.15
N TYR A 20 -15.43 10.63 -11.05
CA TYR A 20 -15.45 11.92 -10.36
C TYR A 20 -14.38 12.85 -10.96
N PRO A 21 -14.66 14.14 -11.22
CA PRO A 21 -13.67 15.06 -11.80
C PRO A 21 -12.40 15.18 -10.95
N GLY A 22 -11.24 15.49 -11.56
CA GLY A 22 -10.01 15.82 -10.82
C GLY A 22 -9.23 14.62 -10.25
N ILE A 23 -9.28 13.46 -10.91
CA ILE A 23 -8.54 12.27 -10.49
C ILE A 23 -7.03 12.45 -10.68
N HIS A 24 -6.26 12.05 -9.67
CA HIS A 24 -4.81 11.93 -9.74
C HIS A 24 -4.36 10.47 -9.68
N LYS A 25 -3.25 10.15 -10.36
CA LYS A 25 -2.59 8.84 -10.21
C LYS A 25 -1.82 8.82 -8.89
N ILE A 26 -1.98 7.75 -8.12
CA ILE A 26 -1.25 7.52 -6.88
C ILE A 26 -0.33 6.32 -7.07
N LEU A 27 0.96 6.47 -6.78
CA LEU A 27 1.93 5.40 -6.68
C LEU A 27 2.17 5.11 -5.19
N VAL A 28 2.06 3.85 -4.81
CA VAL A 28 2.34 3.38 -3.45
C VAL A 28 3.42 2.32 -3.49
N LYS A 29 4.36 2.45 -2.57
CA LYS A 29 5.40 1.45 -2.27
C LYS A 29 5.39 1.15 -0.78
N LEU A 30 5.31 -0.14 -0.45
CA LEU A 30 5.34 -0.66 0.91
C LEU A 30 6.59 -1.51 1.10
N LEU A 31 7.23 -1.36 2.26
CA LEU A 31 8.36 -2.16 2.72
C LEU A 31 7.92 -2.94 3.95
N ALA A 32 8.04 -4.27 3.90
CA ALA A 32 7.70 -5.15 4.99
C ALA A 32 8.92 -5.96 5.47
N GLU A 33 9.03 -6.18 6.78
CA GLU A 33 10.05 -7.04 7.35
C GLU A 33 9.82 -8.50 6.91
N PRO A 34 10.85 -9.25 6.47
CA PRO A 34 10.62 -10.53 5.79
C PRO A 34 9.91 -11.61 6.59
N LYS A 35 10.20 -11.75 7.89
CA LYS A 35 9.68 -12.87 8.70
C LYS A 35 8.23 -12.63 9.13
N THR A 36 7.93 -11.42 9.56
CA THR A 36 6.62 -11.06 10.15
C THR A 36 5.70 -10.34 9.19
N LEU A 37 6.23 -9.85 8.06
CA LEU A 37 5.55 -8.98 7.12
C LEU A 37 5.06 -7.65 7.72
N ARG A 38 5.55 -7.26 8.90
CA ARG A 38 5.24 -5.96 9.51
C ARG A 38 5.71 -4.82 8.61
N ILE A 39 4.89 -3.81 8.44
CA ILE A 39 5.25 -2.63 7.66
C ILE A 39 6.34 -1.85 8.41
N VAL A 40 7.48 -1.65 7.74
CA VAL A 40 8.65 -0.93 8.26
C VAL A 40 8.93 0.36 7.48
N GLY A 41 8.23 0.57 6.38
CA GLY A 41 8.32 1.81 5.61
C GLY A 41 7.32 1.88 4.47
N ALA A 42 7.05 3.09 4.01
CA ALA A 42 6.23 3.32 2.84
C ALA A 42 6.70 4.58 2.09
N GLN A 43 6.38 4.65 0.80
CA GLN A 43 6.57 5.82 -0.04
C GLN A 43 5.34 6.01 -0.91
N LEU A 44 4.86 7.25 -1.04
CA LEU A 44 3.71 7.57 -1.87
C LEU A 44 3.97 8.81 -2.72
N VAL A 45 3.47 8.81 -3.96
CA VAL A 45 3.53 9.94 -4.90
C VAL A 45 2.19 10.08 -5.58
N GLY A 46 1.65 11.30 -5.69
CA GLY A 46 0.37 11.51 -6.39
C GLY A 46 -0.46 12.73 -5.98
N GLY A 47 0.03 13.53 -5.03
CA GLY A 47 -0.58 14.81 -4.64
C GLY A 47 -1.77 14.62 -3.68
N GLU A 48 -2.95 14.38 -4.24
CA GLU A 48 -4.19 14.31 -3.45
C GLU A 48 -4.20 13.14 -2.46
N GLY A 49 -4.56 13.43 -1.20
CA GLY A 49 -4.77 12.40 -0.18
C GLY A 49 -3.51 11.65 0.24
N ILE A 50 -2.32 12.12 -0.17
CA ILE A 50 -1.03 11.50 0.17
C ILE A 50 -0.70 11.68 1.64
N LYS A 51 -0.94 12.88 2.21
CA LYS A 51 -0.62 13.20 3.60
C LYS A 51 -1.39 12.28 4.55
N GLU A 52 -2.69 12.12 4.34
CA GLU A 52 -3.57 11.31 5.19
C GLU A 52 -3.20 9.83 5.11
N ARG A 53 -2.88 9.34 3.90
CA ARG A 53 -2.39 7.97 3.68
C ARG A 53 -1.03 7.74 4.33
N ALA A 54 -0.13 8.72 4.28
CA ALA A 54 1.16 8.65 4.94
C ALA A 54 1.03 8.60 6.47
N ASP A 55 0.16 9.43 7.04
CA ASP A 55 -0.14 9.43 8.49
C ASP A 55 -0.74 8.09 8.93
N PHE A 56 -1.69 7.54 8.15
CA PHE A 56 -2.24 6.21 8.38
C PHE A 56 -1.15 5.12 8.36
N LEU A 57 -0.29 5.12 7.34
CA LEU A 57 0.80 4.13 7.21
C LEU A 57 1.85 4.26 8.31
N ALA A 58 2.13 5.48 8.78
CA ALA A 58 2.99 5.71 9.94
C ALA A 58 2.40 5.06 11.21
N MET A 59 1.09 5.21 11.41
CA MET A 59 0.39 4.54 12.51
C MET A 59 0.38 3.01 12.36
N CYS A 60 0.16 2.49 11.15
CA CYS A 60 0.26 1.06 10.86
C CYS A 60 1.64 0.50 11.21
N ALA A 61 2.71 1.18 10.79
CA ALA A 61 4.07 0.77 11.11
C ALA A 61 4.31 0.78 12.64
N LYS A 62 3.89 1.85 13.34
CA LYS A 62 4.00 1.96 14.80
C LYS A 62 3.23 0.86 15.53
N LYS A 63 2.07 0.44 15.02
CA LYS A 63 1.24 -0.62 15.62
C LYS A 63 1.64 -2.03 15.20
N GLY A 64 2.59 -2.18 14.27
CA GLY A 64 3.02 -3.49 13.80
C GLY A 64 2.02 -4.17 12.88
N ILE A 65 1.21 -3.38 12.17
CA ILE A 65 0.31 -3.89 11.12
C ILE A 65 1.15 -4.54 10.03
N THR A 66 0.64 -5.65 9.50
CA THR A 66 1.33 -6.44 8.49
C THR A 66 0.86 -6.10 7.08
N MET A 67 1.66 -6.48 6.09
CA MET A 67 1.26 -6.46 4.68
C MET A 67 0.03 -7.34 4.42
N ARG A 68 -0.19 -8.40 5.21
CA ARG A 68 -1.40 -9.24 5.09
C ARG A 68 -2.64 -8.48 5.53
N ASP A 69 -2.56 -7.76 6.65
CA ASP A 69 -3.66 -6.93 7.15
C ASP A 69 -3.99 -5.82 6.14
N LEU A 70 -2.98 -5.16 5.58
CA LEU A 70 -3.20 -4.13 4.55
C LEU A 70 -3.77 -4.69 3.25
N ALA A 71 -3.49 -5.94 2.90
CA ALA A 71 -4.03 -6.54 1.67
C ALA A 71 -5.54 -6.77 1.71
N VAL A 72 -6.10 -6.88 2.93
CA VAL A 72 -7.53 -7.11 3.18
C VAL A 72 -8.18 -5.95 3.95
N MET A 73 -7.47 -4.82 4.08
CA MET A 73 -8.00 -3.66 4.79
C MET A 73 -9.24 -3.12 4.11
N GLU A 74 -10.14 -2.56 4.91
CA GLU A 74 -11.25 -1.75 4.42
C GLU A 74 -11.02 -0.28 4.76
N ASN A 75 -11.37 0.59 3.83
CA ASN A 75 -11.38 2.04 4.01
C ASN A 75 -12.77 2.59 3.69
N VAL A 76 -13.09 3.72 4.30
CA VAL A 76 -14.30 4.46 3.92
C VAL A 76 -14.18 4.84 2.44
N TYR A 77 -15.28 4.64 1.72
CA TYR A 77 -15.41 5.01 0.32
C TYR A 77 -16.44 6.13 0.15
N SER A 78 -16.05 7.16 -0.60
CA SER A 78 -16.97 8.11 -1.19
C SER A 78 -16.33 8.66 -2.48
N PRO A 79 -17.10 8.89 -3.56
CA PRO A 79 -16.57 9.28 -4.86
C PRO A 79 -15.53 10.42 -4.86
N PRO A 80 -15.69 11.52 -4.10
CA PRO A 80 -14.73 12.61 -4.05
C PRO A 80 -13.41 12.31 -3.30
N ILE A 81 -13.36 11.32 -2.40
CA ILE A 81 -12.23 11.17 -1.44
C ILE A 81 -11.41 9.88 -1.60
N GLY A 82 -11.91 8.89 -2.35
CA GLY A 82 -11.24 7.60 -2.45
C GLY A 82 -11.59 6.81 -3.69
N ALA A 83 -10.66 5.95 -4.10
CA ALA A 83 -10.93 4.92 -5.09
C ALA A 83 -11.76 3.77 -4.47
N LEU A 84 -12.46 3.02 -5.33
CA LEU A 84 -13.09 1.76 -4.90
C LEU A 84 -12.05 0.77 -4.35
N ASN A 85 -10.93 0.65 -5.06
CA ASN A 85 -9.79 -0.15 -4.64
C ASN A 85 -8.68 0.78 -4.17
N GLU A 86 -8.45 0.79 -2.85
CA GLU A 86 -7.44 1.64 -2.24
C GLU A 86 -6.03 1.27 -2.72
N PRO A 87 -5.23 2.22 -3.23
CA PRO A 87 -3.87 1.97 -3.70
C PRO A 87 -2.95 1.28 -2.68
N ILE A 88 -3.14 1.52 -1.38
CA ILE A 88 -2.40 0.83 -0.31
C ILE A 88 -2.69 -0.68 -0.31
N SER A 89 -3.96 -1.05 -0.39
CA SER A 89 -4.39 -2.47 -0.40
C SER A 89 -3.87 -3.19 -1.65
N LEU A 90 -3.97 -2.54 -2.82
CA LEU A 90 -3.39 -3.06 -4.06
C LEU A 90 -1.88 -3.28 -3.97
N ALA A 91 -1.14 -2.35 -3.36
CA ALA A 91 0.32 -2.49 -3.18
C ALA A 91 0.66 -3.68 -2.30
N ALA A 92 -0.12 -3.90 -1.23
CA ALA A 92 0.05 -5.03 -0.33
C ALA A 92 -0.26 -6.36 -1.01
N GLN A 93 -1.38 -6.46 -1.73
CA GLN A 93 -1.74 -7.65 -2.51
C GLN A 93 -0.66 -8.01 -3.53
N ASN A 94 -0.15 -7.02 -4.26
CA ASN A 94 0.95 -7.21 -5.21
C ASN A 94 2.26 -7.67 -4.54
N GLY A 95 2.54 -7.20 -3.32
CA GLY A 95 3.68 -7.65 -2.53
C GLY A 95 3.55 -9.13 -2.13
N LEU A 96 2.38 -9.53 -1.65
CA LEU A 96 2.09 -10.92 -1.27
C LEU A 96 2.13 -11.86 -2.49
N ALA A 97 1.60 -11.44 -3.63
CA ALA A 97 1.64 -12.23 -4.86
C ALA A 97 3.08 -12.51 -5.31
N ARG A 98 3.97 -11.52 -5.21
CA ARG A 98 5.41 -11.69 -5.50
C ARG A 98 6.08 -12.68 -4.54
N LEU A 99 5.71 -12.66 -3.26
CA LEU A 99 6.23 -13.62 -2.28
C LEU A 99 5.81 -15.05 -2.59
N ALA A 100 4.54 -15.24 -2.96
CA ALA A 100 4.03 -16.56 -3.34
C ALA A 100 4.71 -17.11 -4.60
N GLN A 101 5.11 -16.24 -5.54
CA GLN A 101 5.85 -16.65 -6.74
C GLN A 101 7.30 -17.01 -6.45
N ALA A 102 7.97 -16.28 -5.55
CA ALA A 102 9.36 -16.57 -5.16
C ALA A 102 9.54 -17.92 -4.44
N GLY A 103 8.47 -18.47 -3.85
CA GLY A 103 8.48 -19.77 -3.17
C GLY A 103 8.12 -20.97 -4.05
N LYS A 104 7.77 -20.78 -5.33
CA LYS A 104 7.51 -21.90 -6.25
C LYS A 104 8.82 -22.39 -6.87
N PRO A 105 9.19 -23.68 -6.74
CA PRO A 105 10.26 -24.23 -7.57
C PRO A 105 9.85 -24.13 -9.03
N VAL A 106 10.79 -23.71 -9.88
CA VAL A 106 10.64 -23.67 -11.35
C VAL A 106 10.45 -25.08 -11.88
#